data_AF-A0A511JG33-F1
#
_entry.id   AF-A0A511JG33-F1
#
_cell.length_a   1.000
_cell.length_b   1.000
_cell.length_c   1.000
_cell.angle_alpha   90.00
_cell.angle_beta   90.00
_cell.angle_gamma   90.00
#
_symmetry.space_group_name_H-M   'P 1'
#
loop_
_entity.id
_entity.type
_entity.pdbx_description
1 polymer ?
#
loop_
_entity_poly.entity_id
_entity_poly.type
_entity_poly.pdbx_seq_one_letter_code
_entity_poly.pdbx_strand_id
1 'polypeptide(L)' 'MSTVHPSTTSRDRVRRLVETVRWAPAPVWGESSGEHTRFSVYLAGSMLAWAVAGLVMAALIGSVLSLVV' A
#
# COMPACT_ATOMS: atom_id res chain seq x y z
N MET A 1 22.81 13.93 -29.98
CA MET A 1 21.90 12.77 -29.92
C MET A 1 21.25 12.80 -28.54
N SER A 2 20.06 13.39 -28.41
CA SER A 2 19.41 13.63 -27.11
C SER A 2 18.72 12.37 -26.60
N THR A 3 19.14 11.88 -25.45
CA THR A 3 18.53 10.76 -24.74
C THR A 3 17.21 11.21 -24.11
N VAL A 4 16.09 10.89 -24.75
CA VAL A 4 14.75 11.08 -24.16
C VAL A 4 14.60 10.06 -23.04
N HIS A 5 14.69 10.49 -21.78
CA HIS A 5 14.31 9.65 -20.65
C HIS A 5 12.79 9.46 -20.68
N PRO A 6 12.26 8.23 -20.82
CA PRO A 6 10.83 8.01 -20.70
C PRO A 6 10.41 8.44 -19.30
N SER A 7 9.51 9.41 -19.22
CA SER A 7 8.90 9.86 -17.97
C SER A 7 8.16 8.65 -17.38
N THR A 8 8.81 7.98 -16.41
CA THR A 8 8.19 6.90 -15.65
C THR A 8 6.84 7.36 -15.16
N THR A 9 5.78 6.71 -15.64
CA THR A 9 4.43 7.09 -15.24
C THR A 9 4.30 6.88 -13.73
N SER A 10 3.50 7.71 -13.05
CA SER A 10 3.29 7.56 -11.59
C SER A 10 2.84 6.14 -11.22
N ARG A 11 2.12 5.48 -12.13
CA ARG A 11 1.69 4.07 -12.01
C ARG A 11 2.88 3.10 -11.95
N ASP A 12 3.92 3.30 -12.77
CA ASP A 12 5.11 2.44 -12.77
C ASP A 12 5.98 2.62 -11.52
N ARG A 13 6.00 3.82 -10.94
CA ARG A 13 6.67 4.05 -9.64
C ARG A 13 5.92 3.37 -8.51
N VAL A 14 4.59 3.54 -8.45
CA VAL A 14 3.77 2.88 -7.44
C VAL A 14 3.90 1.37 -7.54
N ARG A 15 3.85 0.81 -8.75
CA ARG A 15 4.00 -0.64 -8.96
C ARG A 15 5.35 -1.17 -8.49
N ARG A 16 6.46 -0.48 -8.82
CA ARG A 16 7.79 -0.83 -8.32
C ARG A 16 7.91 -0.69 -6.80
N LEU A 17 7.27 0.32 -6.22
CA LEU A 17 7.25 0.51 -4.77
C LEU A 17 6.50 -0.64 -4.10
N VAL A 18 5.33 -1.02 -4.63
CA VAL A 18 4.52 -2.13 -4.12
C VAL A 18 5.27 -3.45 -4.26
N GLU A 19 5.94 -3.71 -5.40
CA GLU A 19 6.79 -4.90 -5.56
C GLU A 19 7.95 -4.89 -4.56
N THR A 20 8.60 -3.75 -4.37
CA THR A 20 9.71 -3.64 -3.42
C THR A 20 9.22 -3.85 -1.99
N VAL A 21 8.07 -3.27 -1.60
CA VAL A 21 7.48 -3.41 -0.26
C VAL A 21 6.94 -4.82 -0.03
N ARG A 22 6.36 -5.45 -1.06
CA ARG A 22 5.88 -6.85 -1.00
C ARG A 22 6.99 -7.83 -0.65
N TRP A 23 8.20 -7.59 -1.16
CA TRP A 23 9.36 -8.46 -0.98
C TRP A 23 10.35 -7.94 0.06
N ALA A 24 10.13 -6.74 0.59
CA ALA A 24 10.92 -6.20 1.68
C ALA A 24 10.55 -6.95 2.97
N PRO A 25 11.54 -7.48 3.71
CA PRO A 25 11.27 -8.02 5.04
C PRO A 25 10.62 -6.95 5.91
N ALA A 26 9.61 -7.35 6.71
CA ALA A 26 8.88 -6.43 7.55
C ALA A 26 9.87 -5.64 8.43
N PRO A 27 9.81 -4.30 8.44
CA PRO A 27 10.72 -3.52 9.27
C PRO A 27 10.51 -3.92 10.72
N VAL A 28 11.61 -4.17 11.43
CA VAL A 28 11.61 -4.42 12.88
C VAL A 28 11.84 -3.11 13.63
N TRP A 29 11.39 -3.05 14.88
CA TRP A 29 11.66 -1.90 15.73
C TRP A 29 13.17 -1.83 16.01
N GLY A 30 13.85 -0.84 15.40
CA GLY A 30 15.30 -0.64 15.51
C GLY A 30 15.69 0.25 16.70
N GLU A 31 16.96 0.67 16.76
CA GLU A 31 17.44 1.65 17.75
C GLU A 31 17.45 3.09 17.19
N SER A 32 17.44 3.24 15.86
CA SER A 32 17.53 4.55 15.20
C SER A 32 16.16 5.19 14.94
N SER A 33 16.10 6.53 14.99
CA SER A 33 14.88 7.30 14.69
C SER A 33 14.35 7.09 13.26
N GLY A 34 15.25 6.80 12.31
CA GLY A 34 14.89 6.49 10.93
C GLY A 34 14.19 5.13 10.79
N GLU A 35 14.61 4.12 11.56
CA GLU A 35 13.98 2.80 11.58
C GLU A 35 12.60 2.84 12.26
N HIS A 36 12.49 3.59 13.37
CA HIS A 36 11.19 3.82 14.02
C HIS A 36 10.18 4.46 13.06
N THR A 37 10.60 5.48 12.31
CA THR A 37 9.70 6.15 11.36
C THR A 37 9.20 5.18 10.28
N ARG A 38 10.09 4.33 9.73
CA ARG A 38 9.71 3.30 8.75
C ARG A 38 8.75 2.28 9.34
N PHE A 39 8.99 1.84 10.57
CA PHE A 39 8.11 0.92 11.28
C PHE A 39 6.72 1.54 11.52
N SER A 40 6.65 2.75 12.06
CA SER A 40 5.38 3.42 12.36
C SER A 40 4.56 3.67 11.09
N VAL A 41 5.21 4.10 9.99
CA VAL A 41 4.54 4.28 8.70
C VAL A 41 4.03 2.95 8.15
N TYR A 42 4.81 1.87 8.25
CA TYR A 42 4.38 0.54 7.84
C TYR A 42 3.17 0.06 8.67
N LEU A 43 3.22 0.22 9.99
CA LEU A 43 2.17 -0.21 10.90
C LEU A 43 0.87 0.58 10.66
N ALA A 44 0.95 1.91 10.63
CA ALA A 44 -0.20 2.78 10.36
C ALA A 44 -0.79 2.52 8.97
N GLY A 45 0.07 2.37 7.96
CA GLY A 45 -0.36 2.03 6.61
C GLY A 45 -1.05 0.66 6.53
N SER A 46 -0.52 -0.34 7.23
CA SER A 46 -1.11 -1.69 7.27
C SER A 46 -2.48 -1.70 7.97
N MET A 47 -2.59 -1.04 9.14
CA MET A 47 -3.86 -0.90 9.85
C MET A 47 -4.91 -0.20 9.00
N LEU A 48 -4.54 0.90 8.34
CA LEU A 48 -5.45 1.63 7.44
C LEU A 48 -5.87 0.77 6.25
N ALA A 49 -4.92 0.05 5.63
CA ALA A 49 -5.23 -0.84 4.50
C ALA A 49 -6.23 -1.92 4.89
N TRP A 50 -6.08 -2.53 6.07
CA TRP A 50 -7.02 -3.53 6.58
C TRP A 50 -8.39 -2.93 6.92
N ALA A 51 -8.43 -1.73 7.50
CA ALA A 51 -9.69 -1.04 7.76
C ALA A 51 -10.45 -0.76 6.45
N VAL A 52 -9.77 -0.21 5.44
CA VAL A 52 -10.35 0.05 4.12
C VAL A 52 -10.80 -1.24 3.45
N ALA A 53 -10.01 -2.31 3.52
CA ALA A 53 -10.39 -3.61 2.97
C ALA A 53 -11.68 -4.16 3.63
N GLY A 54 -11.81 -4.03 4.95
CA GLY A 54 -13.03 -4.40 5.68
C GLY A 54 -14.25 -3.59 5.24
N LEU A 55 -14.10 -2.27 5.09
CA LEU A 55 -15.17 -1.39 4.60
C LEU A 55 -15.58 -1.74 3.16
N VAL A 56 -14.62 -2.01 2.28
CA VAL A 56 -14.89 -2.44 0.91
C VAL A 56 -15.65 -3.76 0.91
N MET A 57 -15.24 -4.75 1.71
CA MET A 57 -15.97 -6.02 1.82
C MET A 57 -17.39 -5.83 2.35
N ALA A 58 -17.58 -5.01 3.37
CA ALA A 58 -18.92 -4.69 3.89
C ALA A 58 -19.80 -4.03 2.81
N ALA A 59 -19.25 -3.07 2.05
CA ALA A 59 -19.96 -2.41 0.96
C ALA A 59 -20.31 -3.38 -0.18
N LEU A 60 -19.42 -4.30 -0.53
CA LEU A 60 -19.69 -5.34 -1.52
C LEU A 60 -20.81 -6.27 -1.06
N ILE A 61 -20.79 -6.70 0.19
CA ILE A 61 -21.87 -7.53 0.78
C ILE A 61 -23.20 -6.78 0.71
N GLY A 62 -23.24 -5.52 1.16
CA GLY A 62 -24.45 -4.69 1.07
C GLY A 62 -24.94 -4.52 -0.37
N SER A 63 -24.03 -4.33 -1.33
CA SER A 63 -24.36 -4.22 -2.75
C SER A 63 -24.98 -5.52 -3.29
N VAL A 64 -24.40 -6.67 -2.95
CA VAL A 64 -24.94 -7.99 -3.35
C VAL A 64 -26.31 -8.23 -2.74
N LEU A 65 -26.49 -7.93 -1.45
CA LEU A 65 -27.80 -8.08 -0.78
C LEU A 65 -28.87 -7.18 -1.42
N SER A 66 -28.51 -5.95 -1.80
CA SER A 66 -29.40 -5.02 -2.50
C SER A 66 -29.79 -5.48 -3.91
N LEU A 67 -29.08 -6.44 -4.50
CA LEU A 67 -29.44 -7.02 -5.81
C LEU A 67 -30.42 -8.19 -5.68
N VAL A 68 -30.53 -8.79 -4.48
CA VAL A 68 -31.35 -9.98 -4.22
C VAL A 68 -32.69 -9.63 -3.57
N VAL A 69 -32.74 -8.53 -2.81
CA VAL A 69 -33.96 -7.94 -2.23
C VAL A 69 -34.59 -6.98 -3.22
#